data_AF-A0A377V9W0-F1
#
_entry.id   AF-A0A377V9W0-F1
#
_cell.length_a   1.000
_cell.length_b   1.000
_cell.length_c   1.000
_cell.angle_alpha   90.00
_cell.angle_beta   90.00
_cell.angle_gamma   90.00
#
_symmetry.space_group_name_H-M   'P 1'
#
loop_
_entity.id
_entity.type
_entity.pdbx_description
1 polymer ?
#
loop_
_entity_poly.entity_id
_entity_poly.type
_entity_poly.pdbx_seq_one_letter_code
_entity_poly.pdbx_strand_id
1 'polypeptide(L)'
;MQHLLDFPRKKSGPPRILILTPTRELAMQVADHARELAKHTHLDIATITGGVAYMNHAEVFSENQDIVVATTGRLLQYIKEENFDCRAGRDPNPR
;
A
#
# COMPACT_ATOMS: atom_id res chain seq x y z
N MET A 1 -8.03 -11.05 -3.18
CA MET A 1 -7.81 -10.50 -4.54
C MET A 1 -9.07 -10.55 -5.38
N GLN A 2 -9.79 -11.68 -5.46
CA GLN A 2 -11.04 -11.77 -6.24
C GLN A 2 -12.00 -10.59 -6.00
N HIS A 3 -12.26 -10.23 -4.74
CA HIS A 3 -13.07 -9.06 -4.40
C HIS A 3 -12.59 -7.74 -5.04
N LEU A 4 -11.27 -7.52 -5.13
CA LEU A 4 -10.73 -6.31 -5.76
C LEU A 4 -10.92 -6.28 -7.28
N LEU A 5 -11.02 -7.47 -7.91
CA LEU A 5 -11.26 -7.65 -9.34
C LEU A 5 -12.75 -7.54 -9.69
N ASP A 6 -13.62 -8.11 -8.85
CA ASP A 6 -15.08 -8.03 -9.02
C ASP A 6 -15.59 -6.61 -8.78
N PHE A 7 -14.90 -5.87 -7.91
CA PHE A 7 -15.21 -4.48 -7.56
C PHE A 7 -14.03 -3.57 -7.89
N PRO A 8 -13.74 -3.33 -9.19
CA PRO A 8 -12.64 -2.50 -9.60
C PRO A 8 -12.86 -1.05 -9.15
N ARG A 9 -11.77 -0.38 -8.81
CA ARG A 9 -11.77 1.00 -8.35
C ARG A 9 -12.16 1.95 -9.50
N LYS A 10 -13.08 2.89 -9.23
CA LYS A 10 -13.55 3.89 -10.22
C LYS A 10 -12.74 5.19 -10.24
N LYS A 11 -12.01 5.50 -9.16
CA LYS A 11 -11.21 6.73 -9.00
C LYS A 11 -9.94 6.42 -8.23
N SER A 12 -8.84 7.08 -8.54
CA SER A 12 -7.59 6.95 -7.78
C SER A 12 -7.77 7.28 -6.30
N GLY A 13 -6.96 6.68 -5.42
CA GLY A 13 -7.09 6.88 -3.98
C GLY A 13 -6.12 6.04 -3.13
N PRO A 14 -6.29 6.03 -1.80
CA PRO A 14 -5.40 5.31 -0.90
C PRO A 14 -5.48 3.79 -1.11
N PRO A 15 -4.54 2.98 -0.60
CA PRO A 15 -4.61 1.53 -0.67
C PRO A 15 -5.96 0.94 -0.19
N ARG A 16 -6.45 -0.09 -0.87
CA ARG A 16 -7.69 -0.81 -0.47
C ARG A 16 -7.43 -1.84 0.62
N ILE A 17 -6.23 -2.41 0.64
CA ILE A 17 -5.82 -3.43 1.60
C ILE A 17 -4.49 -3.01 2.22
N LEU A 18 -4.43 -3.10 3.55
CA LEU A 18 -3.20 -2.99 4.33
C LEU A 18 -2.92 -4.33 5.01
N ILE A 19 -1.72 -4.88 4.80
CA ILE A 19 -1.23 -6.08 5.47
C ILE A 19 -0.08 -5.67 6.39
N LEU A 20 -0.24 -5.90 7.68
CA LEU A 20 0.81 -5.61 8.67
C LEU A 20 1.61 -6.88 8.99
N THR A 21 2.93 -6.77 8.95
CA THR A 21 3.84 -7.84 9.33
C THR A 21 4.81 -7.38 10.44
N PRO A 22 5.24 -8.29 11.34
CA PRO A 22 6.17 -7.95 12.42
C PRO A 22 7.61 -7.73 11.94
N THR A 23 8.02 -8.33 10.82
CA THR A 23 9.39 -8.28 10.30
C THR A 23 9.43 -7.90 8.83
N ARG A 24 10.59 -7.39 8.40
CA ARG A 24 10.83 -7.04 6.99
C ARG A 24 10.82 -8.26 6.10
N GLU A 25 11.44 -9.34 6.56
CA GLU A 25 11.60 -10.59 5.81
C GLU A 25 10.22 -11.19 5.52
N LEU A 26 9.31 -11.16 6.50
CA LEU A 26 7.93 -11.60 6.29
C LEU A 26 7.15 -10.63 5.39
N ALA A 27 7.40 -9.31 5.49
CA ALA A 27 6.78 -8.34 4.58
C ALA A 27 7.15 -8.63 3.11
N MET A 28 8.43 -8.92 2.86
CA MET A 28 8.94 -9.25 1.52
C MET A 28 8.30 -10.54 1.01
N GLN A 29 8.27 -11.61 1.82
CA GLN A 29 7.64 -12.88 1.43
C GLN A 29 6.15 -12.72 1.10
N VAL A 30 5.41 -11.96 1.92
CA VAL A 30 4.00 -11.68 1.68
C VAL A 30 3.80 -10.86 0.40
N ALA A 31 4.64 -9.85 0.18
CA ALA A 31 4.58 -9.02 -1.02
C ALA A 31 4.88 -9.84 -2.29
N ASP A 32 5.87 -10.72 -2.25
CA ASP A 32 6.23 -11.57 -3.39
C ASP A 32 5.12 -12.56 -3.73
N HIS A 33 4.54 -13.22 -2.71
CA HIS A 33 3.35 -14.06 -2.93
C HIS A 33 2.15 -13.25 -3.46
N ALA A 34 1.95 -12.03 -2.97
CA ALA A 34 0.88 -11.18 -3.46
C ALA A 34 1.09 -10.78 -4.93
N ARG A 35 2.32 -10.45 -5.33
CA ARG A 35 2.66 -10.17 -6.73
C ARG A 35 2.48 -11.40 -7.62
N GLU A 36 2.90 -12.58 -7.16
CA GLU A 36 2.72 -13.82 -7.93
C GLU A 36 1.24 -14.14 -8.18
N LEU A 37 0.38 -13.92 -7.18
CA LEU A 37 -1.06 -14.08 -7.31
C LEU A 37 -1.69 -12.99 -8.21
N ALA A 38 -1.13 -11.78 -8.22
CA ALA A 38 -1.64 -10.64 -8.98
C ALA A 38 -1.05 -10.51 -10.39
N LYS A 39 -0.08 -11.35 -10.79
CA LYS A 39 0.72 -11.21 -12.02
C LYS A 39 -0.07 -11.04 -13.33
N HIS A 40 -1.30 -11.54 -13.38
CA HIS A 40 -2.19 -11.47 -14.54
C HIS A 40 -3.38 -10.53 -14.32
N THR A 41 -3.20 -9.55 -13.43
CA THR A 41 -4.22 -8.57 -13.03
C THR A 41 -3.66 -7.15 -13.11
N HIS A 42 -4.53 -6.17 -12.90
CA HIS A 42 -4.16 -4.75 -12.82
C HIS A 42 -3.91 -4.30 -11.37
N LEU A 43 -3.77 -5.24 -10.41
CA LEU A 43 -3.63 -4.90 -9.01
C LEU A 43 -2.17 -4.58 -8.68
N ASP A 44 -1.93 -3.40 -8.13
CA ASP A 44 -0.59 -2.96 -7.72
C ASP A 44 -0.32 -3.22 -6.24
N ILE A 45 0.91 -3.68 -5.95
CA ILE A 45 1.36 -4.09 -4.60
C ILE A 45 2.64 -3.36 -4.19
N ALA A 46 2.55 -2.60 -3.10
CA ALA A 46 3.68 -1.93 -2.47
C ALA A 46 4.12 -2.59 -1.17
N THR A 47 5.34 -2.26 -0.77
CA THR A 47 5.93 -2.73 0.47
C THR A 47 6.57 -1.57 1.24
N ILE A 48 6.27 -1.44 2.53
CA ILE A 48 6.81 -0.41 3.43
C ILE A 48 7.57 -1.08 4.57
N THR A 49 8.90 -1.04 4.54
CA THR A 49 9.75 -1.64 5.58
C THR A 49 10.97 -0.77 5.88
N GLY A 50 11.65 -1.01 7.00
CA GLY A 50 12.91 -0.33 7.33
C GLY A 50 14.12 -0.95 6.61
N GLY A 51 15.10 -0.13 6.23
CA GLY A 51 16.43 -0.61 5.81
C GLY A 51 16.56 -1.09 4.36
N VAL A 52 15.63 -0.75 3.47
CA VAL A 52 15.80 -0.90 2.01
C VAL A 52 15.95 0.50 1.41
N ALA A 53 16.95 0.70 0.55
CA ALA A 53 17.16 1.96 -0.14
C ALA A 53 15.90 2.32 -0.96
N TYR A 54 15.37 3.49 -0.65
CA TYR A 54 14.16 4.08 -1.21
C TYR A 54 14.11 3.94 -2.75
N MET A 55 13.14 3.18 -3.29
CA MET A 55 12.34 3.81 -4.34
C MET A 55 11.68 5.01 -3.67
N ASN A 56 11.74 6.18 -4.30
CA ASN A 56 11.17 7.42 -3.76
C ASN A 56 9.78 7.11 -3.19
N HIS A 57 9.64 7.14 -1.86
CA HIS A 57 8.40 6.69 -1.22
C HIS A 57 7.21 7.55 -1.67
N ALA A 58 7.47 8.80 -2.07
CA ALA A 58 6.51 9.66 -2.74
C ALA A 58 5.94 9.04 -4.03
N GLU A 59 6.70 8.25 -4.80
CA GLU A 59 6.22 7.58 -6.02
C GLU A 59 5.25 6.45 -5.68
N VAL A 60 5.55 5.67 -4.64
CA VAL A 60 4.69 4.57 -4.15
C VAL A 60 3.29 5.06 -3.82
N PHE A 61 3.15 6.29 -3.30
CA PHE A 61 1.85 6.88 -2.97
C PHE A 61 1.30 7.82 -4.06
N SER A 62 2.10 8.18 -5.06
CA SER A 62 1.65 8.91 -6.25
C SER A 62 0.93 8.00 -7.25
N GLU A 63 1.24 6.70 -7.21
CA GLU A 63 0.61 5.67 -8.04
C GLU A 63 -0.49 4.92 -7.26
N ASN A 64 -1.46 4.36 -8.00
CA ASN A 64 -2.62 3.68 -7.44
C ASN A 64 -2.25 2.32 -6.81
N GLN A 65 -1.73 2.33 -5.58
CA GLN A 65 -1.52 1.09 -4.83
C GLN A 65 -2.86 0.46 -4.44
N ASP A 66 -3.05 -0.81 -4.74
CA ASP A 66 -4.22 -1.57 -4.30
C ASP A 66 -3.99 -2.26 -2.97
N ILE A 67 -2.78 -2.82 -2.80
CA ILE A 67 -2.37 -3.56 -1.61
C ILE A 67 -1.05 -2.99 -1.10
N VAL A 68 -0.98 -2.67 0.18
CA VAL A 68 0.26 -2.30 0.87
C VAL A 68 0.60 -3.35 1.91
N VAL A 69 1.84 -3.86 1.87
CA VAL A 69 2.41 -4.75 2.88
C VAL A 69 3.42 -3.96 3.71
N ALA A 70 3.26 -3.87 5.02
CA ALA A 70 4.07 -2.97 5.82
C ALA A 70 4.52 -3.55 7.16
N THR A 71 5.70 -3.13 7.64
CA THR A 71 6.07 -3.32 9.05
C THR A 71 5.49 -2.22 9.92
N THR A 72 4.97 -2.59 11.09
CA THR A 72 4.26 -1.66 11.99
C THR A 72 5.10 -0.43 12.35
N GLY A 73 6.38 -0.63 12.70
CA GLY A 73 7.27 0.45 13.09
C GLY A 73 7.49 1.47 11.97
N ARG A 74 7.76 0.99 10.75
CA ARG A 74 8.02 1.88 9.60
C ARG A 74 6.76 2.60 9.13
N LEU A 75 5.62 1.90 9.10
CA LEU A 75 4.35 2.52 8.76
C LEU A 75 3.97 3.62 9.76
N LEU A 76 4.14 3.38 11.06
CA LEU A 76 3.83 4.38 12.08
C LEU A 76 4.74 5.60 11.98
N GLN A 77 6.04 5.38 11.70
CA GLN A 77 6.98 6.46 11.44
C GLN A 77 6.54 7.29 10.23
N TYR A 78 6.17 6.63 9.13
CA TYR A 78 5.67 7.27 7.92
C TYR A 78 4.41 8.13 8.19
N ILE A 79 3.41 7.59 8.90
CA ILE A 79 2.19 8.33 9.26
C ILE A 79 2.53 9.59 10.07
N LYS A 80 3.52 9.51 10.97
CA LYS A 80 3.96 10.63 11.81
C LYS A 80 4.77 11.67 11.02
N GLU A 81 5.61 11.22 10.09
CA GLU A 81 6.49 12.08 9.28
C GLU A 81 5.75 12.78 8.14
N GLU A 82 4.75 12.13 7.53
CA GLU A 82 4.05 12.65 6.34
C GLU A 82 2.66 13.26 6.60
N ASN A 83 2.19 13.35 7.85
CA ASN A 83 0.82 13.79 8.15
C ASN A 83 -0.24 12.97 7.36
N PHE A 84 0.04 11.66 7.15
CA PHE A 84 -0.68 10.79 6.23
C PHE A 84 -1.92 10.19 6.91
N ASP A 85 -3.12 10.54 6.42
CA ASP A 85 -4.40 10.02 6.92
C ASP A 85 -4.71 8.68 6.22
N CYS A 86 -4.49 7.56 6.91
CA CYS A 86 -4.91 6.24 6.41
C CYS A 86 -6.44 6.04 6.46
N ARG A 87 -7.21 7.06 6.87
CA ARG A 87 -8.67 7.03 6.79
C ARG A 87 -9.10 7.42 5.39
N ALA A 88 -9.76 6.49 4.70
CA ALA A 88 -10.58 6.84 3.56
C ALA A 88 -11.59 7.92 3.98
N GLY A 89 -11.52 9.10 3.36
CA GLY A 89 -12.53 10.15 3.52
C GLY A 89 -12.03 11.47 4.07
N ARG A 90 -11.16 12.16 3.34
CA ARG A 90 -11.28 13.62 3.27
C ARG A 90 -11.28 14.01 1.80
N ASP A 91 -12.46 14.34 1.29
CA ASP A 91 -12.60 15.10 0.06
C ASP A 91 -11.82 16.41 0.25
N PRO A 92 -10.77 16.69 -0.55
CA PRO A 92 -10.02 17.94 -0.44
C PRO A 92 -10.79 19.14 -1.02
N ASN A 93 -12.01 18.96 -1.53
CA ASN A 93 -12.80 20.03 -2.14
C ASN A 93 -14.23 20.09 -1.56
N PRO A 94 -14.51 20.94 -0.57
CA PRO A 94 -15.88 21.19 -0.13
C PRO A 94 -16.57 22.03 -1.21
N ARG A 95 -17.49 21.42 -1.95
CA ARG A 95 -18.57 22.14 -2.63
C ARG A 95 -19.91 21.61 -2.15
#